data_AF-A0A0F9EQF1-F1
#
_entry.id   AF-A0A0F9EQF1-F1
#
_cell.length_a   1.000
_cell.length_b   1.000
_cell.length_c   1.000
_cell.angle_alpha   90.00
_cell.angle_beta   90.00
_cell.angle_gamma   90.00
#
_symmetry.space_group_name_H-M   'P 1'
#
loop_
_entity.id
_entity.type
_entity.pdbx_description
1 polymer ?
#
loop_
_entity_poly.entity_id
_entity_poly.type
_entity_poly.pdbx_seq_one_letter_code
_entity_poly.pdbx_strand_id
1 'polypeptide(L)'
;ISIARDAVDFDVITEDDINDRALVQVKDIVWTATGGDLPSDSVGATYAVITDDDVTVSAREVYHYGSLGGARVVSDTQILTIQDFEIRLNEV
;
A
#
# COMPACT_ATOMS: atom_id res chain seq x y z
N ILE A 1 -1.75 9.81 0.43
CA ILE A 1 -0.30 9.55 0.37
C ILE A 1 0.03 9.30 -1.10
N SER A 2 1.15 9.82 -1.62
CA SER A 2 1.55 9.65 -3.02
C SER A 2 2.88 8.90 -3.08
N ILE A 3 3.00 8.00 -4.05
CA ILE A 3 4.21 7.24 -4.38
C ILE A 3 4.69 7.75 -5.74
N ALA A 4 5.88 8.35 -5.80
CA ALA A 4 6.42 8.90 -7.03
C ALA A 4 7.28 7.85 -7.76
N ARG A 5 6.99 7.62 -9.04
CA ARG A 5 7.72 6.65 -9.89
C ARG A 5 9.22 6.93 -9.97
N ASP A 6 9.60 8.20 -10.06
CA ASP A 6 10.98 8.63 -10.31
C ASP A 6 11.71 9.07 -9.02
N ALA A 7 11.21 8.68 -7.85
CA ALA A 7 11.81 8.96 -6.55
C ALA A 7 12.32 7.67 -5.88
N VAL A 8 12.95 7.80 -4.71
CA VAL A 8 13.39 6.69 -3.83
C VAL A 8 12.19 6.02 -3.12
N ASP A 9 11.07 5.88 -3.81
CA ASP A 9 9.83 5.37 -3.23
C ASP A 9 9.66 3.85 -3.44
N PHE A 10 10.61 3.24 -4.14
CA PHE A 10 10.74 1.80 -4.29
C PHE A 10 12.11 1.38 -3.77
N ASP A 11 12.14 0.65 -2.67
CA ASP A 11 13.38 0.24 -2.01
C ASP A 11 13.94 -1.06 -2.64
N VAL A 12 13.07 -1.86 -3.27
CA VAL A 12 13.49 -3.03 -4.03
C VAL A 12 12.81 -3.07 -5.40
N ILE A 13 13.64 -3.26 -6.42
CA ILE A 13 13.25 -3.56 -7.80
C ILE A 13 14.23 -4.61 -8.31
N THR A 14 13.91 -5.89 -8.10
CA THR A 14 14.79 -7.01 -8.46
C THR A 14 14.00 -8.11 -9.14
N GLU A 15 14.68 -8.86 -9.98
CA GLU A 15 14.19 -10.11 -10.56
C GLU A 15 14.65 -11.30 -9.70
N ASP A 16 13.76 -12.25 -9.48
CA ASP A 16 14.00 -13.52 -8.81
C ASP A 16 13.92 -14.65 -9.84
N ASP A 17 15.04 -14.89 -10.52
CA ASP A 17 15.19 -15.89 -11.58
C ASP A 17 14.93 -17.34 -11.11
N ILE A 18 14.99 -17.59 -9.80
CA ILE A 18 14.74 -18.94 -9.26
C ILE A 18 13.25 -19.25 -9.25
N ASN A 19 12.42 -18.22 -9.07
CA ASN A 19 10.98 -18.34 -8.95
C ASN A 19 10.24 -17.66 -10.11
N ASP A 20 10.95 -17.31 -11.19
CA ASP A 20 10.45 -16.64 -12.39
C ASP A 20 9.50 -15.47 -12.07
N ARG A 21 9.96 -14.53 -11.24
CA ARG A 21 9.12 -13.40 -10.78
C ARG A 21 9.89 -12.10 -10.57
N ALA A 22 9.20 -10.99 -10.75
CA ALA A 22 9.65 -9.68 -10.27
C ALA A 22 9.26 -9.49 -8.79
N LEU A 23 10.21 -8.97 -8.01
CA LEU A 23 10.03 -8.56 -6.62
C LEU A 23 10.18 -7.03 -6.54
N VAL A 24 9.06 -6.35 -6.34
CA VAL A 24 8.99 -4.90 -6.21
C VAL A 24 8.49 -4.55 -4.82
N GLN A 25 9.18 -3.67 -4.12
CA GLN A 25 8.79 -3.22 -2.78
C GLN A 25 8.72 -1.70 -2.74
N VAL A 26 7.57 -1.19 -2.31
CA VAL A 26 7.38 0.24 -2.02
C VAL A 26 8.01 0.53 -0.66
N LYS A 27 8.63 1.71 -0.52
CA LYS A 27 9.12 2.20 0.77
C LYS A 27 8.06 2.14 1.86
N ASP A 28 8.50 2.20 3.10
CA ASP A 28 7.62 2.35 4.26
C ASP A 28 6.66 3.54 4.09
N ILE A 29 5.36 3.25 4.16
CA ILE A 29 4.30 4.25 4.13
C ILE A 29 3.96 4.60 5.56
N VAL A 30 4.39 5.78 6.01
CA VAL A 30 4.21 6.25 7.39
C VAL A 30 3.19 7.39 7.45
N TRP A 31 2.26 7.33 8.40
CA TRP A 31 1.35 8.43 8.69
C TRP A 31 0.97 8.50 10.17
N THR A 32 0.54 9.68 10.60
CA THR A 32 -0.01 9.93 11.94
C THR A 32 -1.52 9.72 11.90
N ALA A 33 -2.03 8.81 12.73
CA ALA A 33 -3.45 8.53 12.87
C ALA A 33 -4.17 9.63 13.67
N THR A 34 -5.44 9.85 13.34
CA THR A 34 -6.35 10.75 14.07
C THR A 34 -7.17 10.03 15.15
N GLY A 35 -6.80 8.78 15.46
CA GLY A 35 -7.52 7.90 16.38
C GLY A 35 -8.82 7.30 15.83
N GLY A 36 -9.34 6.29 16.54
CA GLY A 36 -10.63 5.65 16.24
C GLY A 36 -10.50 4.26 15.60
N ASP A 37 -11.64 3.75 15.12
CA ASP A 37 -11.72 2.46 14.43
C ASP A 37 -11.19 2.59 12.99
N LEU A 38 -10.45 1.59 12.53
CA LEU A 38 -9.96 1.43 11.17
C LEU A 38 -10.44 0.06 10.64
N PRO A 39 -11.40 0.02 9.71
CA PRO A 39 -12.16 1.15 9.18
C PRO A 39 -13.12 1.76 10.22
N SER A 40 -13.43 3.07 10.06
CA SER A 40 -14.29 3.82 10.99
C SER A 40 -15.79 3.56 10.81
N ASP A 41 -16.16 2.81 9.77
CA ASP A 41 -17.52 2.39 9.47
C ASP A 41 -17.52 0.98 8.88
N SER A 42 -18.72 0.43 8.63
CA SER A 42 -18.90 -0.91 8.06
C SER A 42 -18.63 -0.99 6.56
N VAL A 43 -18.20 0.10 5.92
CA VAL A 43 -17.97 0.21 4.47
C VAL A 43 -16.48 0.39 4.15
N GLY A 44 -15.68 0.78 5.14
CA GLY A 44 -14.26 1.02 4.95
C GLY A 44 -13.45 -0.26 4.72
N ALA A 45 -12.27 -0.07 4.14
CA ALA A 45 -11.41 -1.12 3.68
C ALA A 45 -10.43 -1.61 4.77
N THR A 46 -10.22 -2.93 4.83
CA THR A 46 -9.11 -3.57 5.57
C THR A 46 -7.95 -3.92 4.65
N TYR A 47 -7.76 -3.13 3.59
CA TYR A 47 -6.75 -3.29 2.56
C TYR A 47 -6.17 -1.92 2.16
N ALA A 48 -4.95 -1.93 1.63
CA ALA A 48 -4.35 -0.79 0.93
C ALA A 48 -4.42 -1.02 -0.58
N VAL A 49 -4.54 0.07 -1.35
CA VAL A 49 -4.64 0.04 -2.82
C VAL A 49 -3.60 0.96 -3.41
N ILE A 50 -2.89 0.48 -4.42
CA ILE A 50 -2.06 1.27 -5.31
C ILE A 50 -2.91 1.61 -6.53
N THR A 51 -3.08 2.92 -6.76
CA THR A 51 -3.83 3.45 -7.89
C THR A 51 -2.95 4.30 -8.78
N ASP A 52 -3.47 4.66 -9.95
CA ASP A 52 -2.94 5.76 -10.74
C ASP A 52 -3.08 7.13 -10.02
N ASP A 53 -2.64 8.17 -10.71
CA ASP A 53 -2.62 9.55 -10.25
C ASP A 53 -3.84 10.38 -10.71
N ASP A 54 -4.94 9.74 -11.14
CA ASP A 54 -6.14 10.49 -11.54
C ASP A 54 -6.60 11.37 -10.37
N VAL A 55 -6.87 12.64 -10.65
CA VAL A 55 -7.30 13.64 -9.66
C VAL A 55 -8.69 13.33 -9.11
N THR A 56 -9.52 12.62 -9.87
CA THR A 56 -10.84 12.15 -9.46
C THR A 56 -10.71 10.77 -8.83
N VAL A 57 -10.87 10.69 -7.50
CA VAL A 57 -10.68 9.44 -6.74
C VAL A 57 -11.51 8.27 -7.29
N SER A 58 -12.73 8.52 -7.75
CA SER A 58 -13.61 7.47 -8.29
C SER A 58 -13.24 7.02 -9.71
N ALA A 59 -12.38 7.76 -10.41
CA ALA A 59 -11.94 7.43 -11.77
C ALA A 59 -10.61 6.69 -11.79
N ARG A 60 -9.93 6.58 -10.65
CA ARG A 60 -8.61 5.98 -10.54
C ARG A 60 -8.60 4.51 -10.92
N GLU A 61 -7.64 4.13 -11.74
CA GLU A 61 -7.34 2.73 -12.01
C GLU A 61 -6.67 2.08 -10.81
N VAL A 62 -7.05 0.83 -10.53
CA VAL A 62 -6.44 0.01 -9.48
C VAL A 62 -5.36 -0.88 -10.09
N TYR A 63 -4.12 -0.74 -9.63
CA TYR A 63 -3.01 -1.58 -10.09
C TYR A 63 -2.77 -2.77 -9.16
N HIS A 64 -2.69 -2.52 -7.85
CA HIS A 64 -2.45 -3.56 -6.85
C HIS A 64 -3.21 -3.28 -5.56
N TYR A 65 -3.44 -4.33 -4.77
CA TYR A 65 -4.01 -4.20 -3.43
C TYR A 65 -3.40 -5.25 -2.50
N GLY A 66 -3.38 -4.94 -1.20
CA GLY A 66 -2.84 -5.82 -0.16
C GLY A 66 -3.67 -5.73 1.12
N SER A 67 -3.82 -6.86 1.82
CA SER A 67 -4.56 -6.92 3.09
C SER A 67 -3.79 -6.23 4.21
N LEU A 68 -4.49 -5.51 5.09
CA LEU A 68 -3.97 -4.92 6.32
C LEU A 68 -4.18 -5.81 7.56
N GLY A 69 -4.57 -7.08 7.36
CA GLY A 69 -4.72 -8.07 8.43
C GLY A 69 -6.03 -7.97 9.22
N GLY A 70 -6.86 -6.96 8.99
CA GLY A 70 -8.18 -6.81 9.61
C GLY A 70 -8.43 -5.45 10.23
N ALA A 71 -9.59 -5.32 10.87
CA ALA A 71 -9.98 -4.10 11.57
C ALA A 71 -9.14 -3.88 12.84
N ARG A 72 -8.88 -2.62 13.20
CA ARG A 72 -8.11 -2.24 14.40
C ARG A 72 -8.59 -0.92 14.98
N VAL A 73 -8.37 -0.72 16.28
CA VAL A 73 -8.58 0.58 16.94
C VAL A 73 -7.22 1.21 17.17
N VAL A 74 -7.08 2.49 16.83
CA VAL A 74 -5.82 3.23 16.97
C VAL A 74 -5.99 4.47 17.83
N SER A 75 -4.92 4.89 18.49
CA SER A 75 -4.92 6.12 19.29
C SER A 75 -4.73 7.35 18.41
N ASP A 76 -5.23 8.49 18.86
CA ASP A 76 -4.86 9.78 18.25
C ASP A 76 -3.35 10.00 18.37
N THR A 77 -2.75 10.58 17.35
CA THR A 77 -1.31 10.78 17.17
C THR A 77 -0.45 9.51 17.04
N GLN A 78 -1.05 8.31 17.03
CA GLN A 78 -0.32 7.06 16.82
C GLN A 78 0.32 7.04 15.43
N ILE A 79 1.61 6.74 15.35
CA ILE A 79 2.29 6.50 14.07
C ILE A 79 1.90 5.10 13.57
N LEU A 80 1.41 5.03 12.34
CA LEU A 80 1.13 3.80 11.63
C LEU A 80 2.07 3.70 10.43
N THR A 81 2.52 2.47 10.17
CA THR A 81 3.37 2.15 9.04
C THR A 81 2.81 0.94 8.31
N ILE A 82 2.71 1.03 6.99
CA ILE A 82 2.71 -0.14 6.12
C ILE A 82 4.16 -0.33 5.73
N GLN A 83 4.73 -1.45 6.17
CA GLN A 83 6.13 -1.77 5.91
C GLN A 83 6.24 -2.68 4.69
N ASP A 84 7.27 -2.45 3.88
CA ASP A 84 7.67 -3.30 2.76
C ASP A 84 6.47 -3.77 1.92
N PHE A 85 5.66 -2.84 1.40
CA PHE A 85 4.50 -3.22 0.59
C PHE A 85 5.00 -3.89 -0.71
N GLU A 86 4.88 -5.21 -0.74
CA GLU A 86 5.46 -6.04 -1.79
C GLU A 86 4.44 -6.35 -2.89
N ILE A 87 4.90 -6.18 -4.13
CA ILE A 87 4.22 -6.57 -5.35
C ILE A 87 5.01 -7.73 -5.96
N ARG A 88 4.32 -8.86 -6.16
CA ARG A 88 4.86 -10.04 -6.85
C ARG A 88 4.21 -10.17 -8.22
N LEU A 89 5.03 -10.14 -9.26
CA LEU A 89 4.59 -10.35 -10.64
C LEU A 89 5.29 -11.61 -11.15
N ASN A 90 4.54 -12.68 -11.41
CA ASN A 90 5.10 -13.92 -11.93
C ASN A 90 5.07 -13.90 -13.46
N GLU A 91 6.08 -14.48 -14.11
CA GLU A 91 6.03 -14.80 -15.54
C GLU A 91 5.14 -16.04 -15.77
N VAL A 92 4.46 -16.10 -16.92
CA VAL A 92 3.53 -17.18 -17.33
C VAL A 92 4.09 -17.99 -18.48
#